data_AF-A0A534Y493-F1
#
_entry.id   AF-A0A534Y493-F1
#
_cell.length_a   1.000
_cell.length_b   1.000
_cell.length_c   1.000
_cell.angle_alpha   90.00
_cell.angle_beta   90.00
_cell.angle_gamma   90.00
#
_symmetry.space_group_name_H-M   'P 1'
#
loop_
_entity.id
_entity.type
_entity.pdbx_description
1 polymer ?
#
loop_
_entity_poly.entity_id
_entity_poly.type
_entity_poly.pdbx_seq_one_letter_code
_entity_poly.pdbx_strand_id
1 'polypeptide(L)'
;MPDVAEKTAYYMNRQLAVVALVSRGVRLPKGPWLWVADSSLAAWQVEKMLGDVFPVLKGTYLTFITLTSDVEAKEFERSLQGPT
;
A
#
# COMPACT_ATOMS: atom_id res chain seq x y z
N MET A 1 14.89 -7.74 7.71
CA MET A 1 13.56 -8.39 7.83
C MET A 1 12.55 -7.44 7.17
N PRO A 2 11.48 -7.93 6.52
CA PRO A 2 10.42 -7.03 6.07
C PRO A 2 9.77 -6.36 7.28
N ASP A 3 9.41 -5.08 7.14
CA ASP A 3 8.69 -4.36 8.18
C ASP A 3 7.29 -4.97 8.37
N VAL A 4 6.80 -4.99 9.61
CA VAL A 4 5.49 -5.53 9.96
C VAL A 4 4.56 -4.38 10.31
N ALA A 5 3.34 -4.39 9.79
CA ALA A 5 2.35 -3.36 10.11
C ALA A 5 1.95 -3.42 11.59
N GLU A 6 2.30 -2.40 12.38
CA GLU A 6 1.95 -2.34 13.81
C GLU A 6 0.44 -2.14 14.05
N LYS A 7 -0.25 -1.60 13.06
CA LYS A 7 -1.70 -1.36 13.03
C LYS A 7 -2.26 -1.59 11.62
N THR A 8 -3.58 -1.81 11.54
CA THR A 8 -4.27 -1.83 10.24
C THR A 8 -4.27 -0.42 9.66
N ALA A 9 -3.64 -0.25 8.50
CA ALA A 9 -3.37 1.07 7.93
C ALA A 9 -3.09 1.03 6.43
N TYR A 10 -3.25 2.19 5.80
CA TYR A 10 -2.84 2.42 4.42
C TYR A 10 -1.34 2.73 4.37
N TYR A 11 -0.64 2.02 3.49
CA TYR A 11 0.74 2.24 3.14
C TYR A 11 0.86 2.49 1.64
N MET A 12 1.68 3.45 1.25
CA MET A 12 1.91 3.79 -0.14
C MET A 12 3.31 3.34 -0.58
N ASN A 13 3.37 2.68 -1.73
CA ASN A 13 4.60 2.48 -2.48
C ASN A 13 4.54 3.30 -3.78
N ARG A 14 5.28 4.41 -3.80
CA ARG A 14 5.30 5.35 -4.94
C ARG A 14 5.91 4.75 -6.19
N GLN A 15 6.88 3.82 -6.06
CA GLN A 15 7.52 3.20 -7.22
C GLN A 15 6.56 2.28 -7.98
N LEU A 16 5.61 1.67 -7.25
CA LEU A 16 4.60 0.79 -7.81
C LEU A 16 3.28 1.52 -8.15
N ALA A 17 3.14 2.80 -7.77
CA ALA A 17 1.87 3.52 -7.78
C ALA A 17 0.74 2.74 -7.06
N VAL A 18 1.08 2.10 -5.92
CA VAL A 18 0.17 1.25 -5.14
C VAL A 18 -0.06 1.85 -3.76
N VAL A 19 -1.31 1.79 -3.30
CA VAL A 19 -1.71 2.03 -1.92
C VAL A 19 -2.32 0.74 -1.37
N ALA A 20 -1.68 0.16 -0.36
CA ALA A 20 -2.13 -1.07 0.27
C ALA A 20 -2.75 -0.79 1.64
N LEU A 21 -3.97 -1.25 1.87
CA LEU A 21 -4.53 -1.40 3.21
C LEU A 21 -3.99 -2.69 3.82
N VAL A 22 -3.10 -2.59 4.80
CA VAL A 22 -2.41 -3.74 5.39
C VAL A 22 -2.92 -3.97 6.80
N SER A 23 -3.38 -5.18 7.11
CA SER A 23 -3.82 -5.57 8.45
C SER A 23 -2.68 -5.58 9.44
N ARG A 24 -2.97 -5.26 10.70
CA ARG A 24 -2.01 -5.39 11.81
C ARG A 24 -1.37 -6.78 11.84
N GLY A 25 -0.05 -6.82 12.01
CA GLY A 25 0.73 -8.04 12.10
C GLY A 25 1.11 -8.66 10.74
N VAL A 26 0.59 -8.12 9.63
CA VAL A 26 0.97 -8.54 8.28
C VAL A 26 2.26 -7.85 7.88
N ARG A 27 3.17 -8.60 7.26
CA ARG A 27 4.40 -8.05 6.69
C ARG A 27 4.09 -7.13 5.51
N LEU A 28 4.82 -6.03 5.41
CA LEU A 28 4.81 -5.22 4.21
C LEU A 28 5.54 -5.97 3.08
N PRO A 29 5.05 -5.90 1.83
CA PRO A 29 5.77 -6.41 0.68
C PRO A 29 7.17 -5.79 0.58
N LYS A 30 8.11 -6.44 -0.11
CA LYS A 30 9.42 -5.83 -0.39
C LYS A 30 9.28 -4.48 -1.11
N GLY A 31 10.04 -3.48 -0.64
CA GLY A 31 10.12 -2.16 -1.25
C GLY A 31 9.87 -1.03 -0.25
N PRO A 32 9.95 0.23 -0.69
CA PRO A 32 9.72 1.39 0.15
C PRO A 32 8.21 1.61 0.36
N TRP A 33 7.71 1.28 1.55
CA TRP A 33 6.34 1.54 1.97
C TRP A 33 6.30 2.67 2.99
N LEU A 34 5.49 3.69 2.71
CA LEU A 34 5.25 4.81 3.60
C LEU A 34 3.87 4.69 4.23
N TRP A 35 3.77 4.77 5.56
CA TRP A 35 2.48 4.90 6.22
C TRP A 35 1.80 6.22 5.83
N VAL A 36 0.55 6.17 5.37
CA VAL A 36 -0.18 7.36 4.91
C VAL A 36 -1.46 7.65 5.68
N ALA A 37 -2.17 6.63 6.16
CA ALA A 37 -3.39 6.80 6.94
C ALA A 37 -3.70 5.54 7.77
N ASP A 38 -4.50 5.68 8.81
CA ASP A 38 -5.12 4.53 9.48
C ASP A 38 -6.34 4.01 8.69
N SER A 39 -6.87 2.86 9.12
CA SER A 39 -8.00 2.21 8.45
C SER A 39 -9.38 2.82 8.75
N SER A 40 -9.46 3.93 9.49
CA SER A 40 -10.74 4.61 9.74
C SER A 40 -11.21 5.43 8.54
N LEU A 41 -10.29 5.78 7.63
CA LEU A 41 -10.62 6.46 6.38
C LEU A 41 -11.01 5.46 5.30
N ALA A 42 -11.98 5.83 4.46
CA ALA A 42 -12.27 5.09 3.24
C ALA A 42 -11.19 5.33 2.17
N ALA A 43 -11.00 4.37 1.27
CA ALA A 43 -9.97 4.43 0.22
C ALA A 43 -10.03 5.72 -0.62
N TRP A 44 -11.23 6.18 -1.01
CA TRP A 44 -11.41 7.42 -1.77
C TRP A 44 -10.98 8.68 -1.00
N GLN A 45 -11.11 8.68 0.34
CA GLN A 45 -10.65 9.78 1.18
C GLN A 45 -9.13 9.81 1.23
N VAL A 46 -8.50 8.63 1.32
CA VAL A 46 -7.04 8.49 1.26
C VAL A 46 -6.52 8.92 -0.11
N GLU A 47 -7.16 8.50 -1.20
CA GLU A 47 -6.80 8.91 -2.56
C GLU A 47 -6.85 10.44 -2.72
N LYS A 48 -7.96 11.06 -2.29
CA LYS A 48 -8.12 12.52 -2.30
C LYS A 48 -7.03 13.21 -1.48
N MET A 49 -6.80 12.75 -0.25
CA MET A 49 -5.76 13.29 0.64
C MET A 49 -4.37 13.20 0.00
N LEU A 50 -4.03 12.05 -0.61
CA LEU A 50 -2.75 11.88 -1.31
C LEU A 50 -2.61 12.83 -2.50
N GLY A 51 -3.67 13.05 -3.27
CA GLY A 51 -3.68 14.02 -4.37
C GLY A 51 -3.52 15.46 -3.89
N ASP A 52 -4.07 15.81 -2.72
CA ASP A 52 -3.96 17.14 -2.13
C ASP A 52 -2.56 17.41 -1.53
N VAL A 53 -1.97 16.41 -0.84
CA VAL A 53 -0.67 16.52 -0.17
C VAL A 53 0.51 16.36 -1.13
N PHE A 54 0.39 15.48 -2.12
CA PHE A 54 1.44 15.18 -3.08
C PHE A 54 0.98 15.56 -4.50
N PRO A 55 1.24 16.81 -4.95
CA PRO A 55 0.83 17.26 -6.28
C PRO A 55 1.30 16.36 -7.43
N VAL A 56 2.45 15.68 -7.26
CA VAL A 56 3.00 14.73 -8.25
C VAL A 56 2.11 13.50 -8.48
N LEU A 57 1.19 13.19 -7.55
CA LEU A 57 0.24 12.10 -7.68
C LEU A 57 -1.05 12.52 -8.39
N LYS A 58 -1.28 13.82 -8.62
CA LYS A 58 -2.46 14.28 -9.34
C LYS A 58 -2.43 13.75 -10.78
N GLY A 59 -3.51 13.06 -11.17
CA GLY A 59 -3.62 12.41 -12.48
C GLY A 59 -2.87 11.08 -12.60
N THR A 60 -2.18 10.61 -11.55
CA THR A 60 -1.62 9.26 -11.50
C THR A 60 -2.71 8.28 -11.08
N TYR A 61 -2.88 7.19 -11.84
CA TYR A 61 -3.77 6.11 -11.43
C TYR A 61 -3.11 5.31 -10.30
N LEU A 62 -3.64 5.44 -9.08
CA LEU A 62 -3.18 4.67 -7.92
C LEU A 62 -3.97 3.37 -7.82
N THR A 63 -3.26 2.25 -7.73
CA THR A 63 -3.88 0.95 -7.49
C THR A 63 -4.09 0.74 -6.00
N PHE A 64 -5.33 0.56 -5.58
CA PHE A 64 -5.65 0.23 -4.19
C PHE A 64 -5.81 -1.29 -4.01
N ILE A 65 -5.10 -1.84 -3.04
CA ILE A 65 -5.16 -3.27 -2.67
C ILE A 65 -5.38 -3.43 -1.17
N THR A 66 -5.79 -4.62 -0.74
CA THR A 66 -5.88 -5.00 0.67
C THR A 66 -5.02 -6.24 0.90
N LEU A 67 -4.22 -6.22 1.97
CA LEU A 67 -3.37 -7.33 2.40
C LEU A 67 -3.72 -7.70 3.84
N THR A 68 -4.39 -8.83 4.00
CA THR A 68 -4.87 -9.35 5.28
C THR A 68 -4.02 -10.49 5.84
N SER A 69 -3.10 -11.02 5.04
CA SER A 69 -2.17 -12.08 5.45
C SER A 69 -0.79 -11.96 4.79
N ASP A 70 0.21 -12.59 5.39
CA ASP A 70 1.55 -12.70 4.82
C ASP A 70 1.58 -13.48 3.50
N VAL A 71 0.62 -14.37 3.29
CA VAL A 71 0.46 -15.11 2.04
C VAL A 71 0.11 -14.12 0.93
N GLU A 72 -0.93 -13.31 1.10
CA GLU A 72 -1.32 -12.28 0.13
C GLU A 72 -0.19 -11.28 -0.15
N ALA A 73 0.54 -10.85 0.88
CA ALA A 73 1.71 -9.99 0.70
C ALA A 73 2.80 -10.64 -0.16
N LYS A 74 3.06 -11.93 0.04
CA LYS A 74 4.04 -12.69 -0.75
C LYS A 74 3.56 -12.95 -2.18
N GLU A 75 2.27 -13.19 -2.38
CA GLU A 75 1.69 -13.36 -3.70
C GLU A 75 1.73 -12.07 -4.51
N PHE A 76 1.47 -10.94 -3.85
CA PHE A 76 1.65 -9.62 -4.44
C PHE A 76 3.13 -9.39 -4.83
N GLU A 77 4.10 -9.70 -3.97
CA GLU A 77 5.52 -9.61 -4.36
C GLU A 77 5.86 -10.45 -5.60
N ARG A 78 5.30 -11.65 -5.69
CA ARG A 78 5.52 -12.55 -6.83
C ARG A 78 4.90 -12.00 -8.11
N SER A 79 3.72 -11.37 -8.04
CA SER A 79 3.07 -10.79 -9.22
C SER A 79 3.86 -9.62 -9.81
N LEU A 80 4.64 -8.91 -8.99
CA LEU A 80 5.52 -7.82 -9.44
C LEU A 80 6.77 -8.29 -10.20
N GLN A 81 7.17 -9.56 -10.08
CA GLN A 81 8.38 -10.09 -10.72
C GLN A 81 8.20 -10.42 -12.20
N GLY A 82 6.97 -10.31 -12.73
CA GLY A 82 6.63 -10.68 -14.12
C GLY A 82 6.70 -12.19 -14.36
N PRO A 83 6.14 -12.70 -15.48
CA PRO A 83 6.42 -14.05 -15.92
C PRO A 83 7.87 -14.13 -16.39
N THR A 84 8.64 -15.05 -15.80
CA THR A 84 10.02 -15.39 -16.21
C THR A 84 10.08 -15.79 -17.68
#